data_AF-A0A0M7AJF9-F1
#
_entry.id   AF-A0A0M7AJF9-F1
#
_cell.length_a   1.000
_cell.length_b   1.000
_cell.length_c   1.000
_cell.angle_alpha   90.00
_cell.angle_beta   90.00
_cell.angle_gamma   90.00
#
_symmetry.space_group_name_H-M   'P 1'
#
loop_
_entity.id
_entity.type
_entity.pdbx_description
1 polymer ?
#
loop_
_entity_poly.entity_id
_entity_poly.type
_entity_poly.pdbx_seq_one_letter_code
_entity_poly.pdbx_strand_id
1 'polypeptide(L)' 'MKGEETVSELASRFGVYPTMIHQWKRALLEGASGVFARGGKRKPEIDEDQMKELHAKIGELAVANDFLSRKLKPWGVK' A
#
# COMPACT_ATOMS: atom_id res chain seq x y z
N MET A 1 12.88 13.38 -32.82
CA MET A 1 13.29 12.36 -31.83
C MET A 1 14.16 13.05 -30.79
N LYS A 2 13.63 13.34 -29.59
CA LYS A 2 14.39 13.84 -28.44
C LYS A 2 14.50 12.65 -27.50
N GLY A 3 15.68 12.04 -27.34
CA GLY A 3 15.84 10.94 -26.38
C GLY A 3 16.93 9.91 -26.64
N GLU A 4 17.69 9.98 -27.72
CA GLU A 4 18.82 9.06 -27.94
C GLU A 4 20.12 9.67 -27.38
N GLU A 5 20.22 9.80 -26.05
CA GLU A 5 21.50 9.99 -25.37
C GLU A 5 22.08 8.61 -25.03
N THR A 6 23.37 8.40 -25.28
CA THR A 6 24.08 7.17 -24.94
C THR A 6 24.28 7.04 -23.43
N VAL A 7 24.48 5.80 -22.95
CA VAL A 7 24.77 5.55 -21.53
C VAL A 7 26.00 6.32 -21.05
N SER A 8 27.00 6.49 -21.92
CA SER A 8 28.22 7.26 -21.61
C SER A 8 27.95 8.75 -21.45
N GLU A 9 27.09 9.33 -22.29
CA GLU A 9 26.70 10.74 -22.20
C GLU A 9 25.87 10.99 -20.93
N LEU A 10 24.94 10.08 -20.61
CA LEU A 10 24.16 10.13 -19.38
C LEU A 10 25.06 9.98 -18.14
N ALA A 11 25.98 9.03 -18.16
CA ALA A 11 26.95 8.80 -17.08
C ALA A 11 27.77 10.06 -16.81
N SER A 12 28.29 10.68 -17.87
CA SER A 12 29.10 11.90 -17.78
C SER A 12 28.27 13.10 -17.29
N ARG A 13 27.06 13.27 -17.82
CA ARG A 13 26.17 14.39 -17.50
C ARG A 13 25.67 14.37 -16.06
N PHE A 14 25.34 13.18 -15.55
CA PHE A 14 24.77 13.01 -14.21
C PHE A 14 25.80 12.55 -13.17
N GLY A 15 27.07 12.40 -13.56
CA GLY A 15 28.15 11.99 -12.66
C GLY A 15 27.95 10.60 -12.06
N VAL A 16 27.26 9.71 -12.78
CA VAL A 16 26.97 8.33 -12.35
C VAL A 16 27.78 7.34 -13.16
N TYR A 17 28.11 6.19 -12.58
CA TYR A 17 28.86 5.18 -13.30
C TYR A 17 27.95 4.44 -14.31
N PRO A 18 28.43 4.12 -15.54
CA PRO A 18 27.62 3.42 -16.56
C PRO A 18 26.94 2.15 -16.07
N THR A 19 27.57 1.38 -15.17
CA THR A 19 27.00 0.16 -14.59
C THR A 19 25.72 0.43 -13.79
N MET A 20 25.61 1.58 -13.12
CA MET A 20 24.41 1.97 -12.37
C MET A 20 23.24 2.23 -13.31
N ILE A 21 23.49 2.91 -14.43
CA ILE A 21 22.47 3.14 -15.47
C ILE A 21 21.98 1.80 -16.04
N HIS A 22 22.88 0.86 -16.30
CA HIS A 22 22.50 -0.49 -16.75
C HIS A 22 21.67 -1.26 -15.72
N GLN A 23 22.04 -1.16 -14.43
CA GLN A 23 21.28 -1.76 -13.33
C GLN A 23 19.87 -1.18 -13.24
N TRP A 24 19.72 0.15 -13.28
CA TRP A 24 18.41 0.80 -13.26
C TRP A 24 17.59 0.47 -14.49
N LYS A 25 18.20 0.41 -15.68
CA LYS A 25 17.51 -0.02 -16.91
C LYS A 25 16.98 -1.45 -16.77
N ARG A 26 17.77 -2.38 -16.21
CA ARG A 26 17.33 -3.76 -15.96
C ARG A 26 16.20 -3.82 -14.95
N ALA A 27 16.34 -3.15 -13.81
CA ALA A 27 15.32 -3.09 -12.76
C ALA A 27 14.01 -2.48 -13.28
N LEU A 28 14.10 -1.46 -14.14
CA LEU A 28 12.94 -0.89 -14.81
C LEU A 28 12.30 -1.90 -15.75
N LEU A 29 13.06 -2.58 -16.62
CA LEU A 29 12.48 -3.56 -17.55
C LEU A 29 11.81 -4.74 -16.83
N GLU A 30 12.40 -5.21 -15.72
CA GLU A 30 11.86 -6.31 -14.90
C GLU A 30 10.64 -5.86 -14.07
N GLY A 31 10.68 -4.66 -13.49
CA GLY A 31 9.63 -4.14 -12.61
C GLY A 31 8.53 -3.33 -13.30
N ALA A 32 8.76 -2.86 -14.53
CA ALA A 32 7.85 -1.93 -15.22
C ALA A 32 6.50 -2.58 -15.49
N SER A 33 6.45 -3.87 -15.84
CA SER A 33 5.16 -4.55 -16.05
C SER A 33 4.32 -4.52 -14.78
N GLY A 34 4.91 -4.79 -13.61
CA GLY A 34 4.20 -4.74 -12.32
C GLY A 34 3.76 -3.33 -11.90
N VAL A 35 4.58 -2.32 -12.19
CA VAL A 35 4.33 -0.92 -11.79
C VAL A 35 3.35 -0.22 -12.74
N PHE A 36 3.47 -0.42 -14.04
CA PHE A 36 2.67 0.25 -15.06
C PHE A 36 1.43 -0.54 -15.50
N ALA A 37 1.39 -1.87 -15.36
CA ALA A 37 0.16 -2.63 -15.64
C ALA A 37 -0.88 -2.51 -14.53
N ARG A 38 -0.45 -2.27 -13.29
CA ARG A 38 -1.36 -2.09 -12.14
C ARG A 38 -1.47 -0.60 -11.84
N GLY A 39 -2.21 0.13 -12.67
CA GLY A 39 -2.48 1.56 -12.48
C GLY A 39 -2.80 1.90 -11.01
N GLY A 40 -1.83 2.52 -10.34
CA GLY A 40 -1.98 3.31 -9.11
C GLY A 40 -2.44 2.64 -7.81
N LYS A 41 -3.02 1.44 -7.81
CA LYS A 41 -3.48 0.81 -6.55
C LYS A 41 -3.21 -0.69 -6.57
N ARG A 42 -2.11 -1.09 -5.92
CA ARG A 42 -2.09 -2.36 -5.21
C ARG A 42 -3.22 -2.26 -4.18
N LYS A 43 -4.45 -2.64 -4.56
CA LYS A 43 -5.49 -2.92 -3.58
C LYS A 43 -4.79 -3.78 -2.54
N PRO A 44 -4.78 -3.38 -1.25
CA PRO A 44 -4.29 -4.29 -0.23
C PRO A 44 -5.01 -5.61 -0.47
N GLU A 45 -4.25 -6.70 -0.40
CA GLU A 45 -4.82 -8.04 -0.38
C GLU A 45 -5.59 -8.09 0.95
N ILE A 46 -6.81 -7.57 0.92
CA ILE A 46 -7.72 -7.60 2.05
C ILE A 46 -8.19 -9.02 2.09
N ASP A 47 -7.71 -9.75 3.09
CA ASP A 47 -8.23 -11.06 3.43
C ASP A 47 -9.72 -10.87 3.80
N GLU A 48 -10.61 -11.28 2.89
CA GLU A 48 -12.05 -11.12 3.03
C GLU A 48 -12.57 -11.87 4.28
N ASP A 49 -11.90 -12.95 4.68
CA ASP A 49 -12.24 -13.72 5.88
C ASP A 49 -11.88 -12.92 7.14
N GLN A 50 -10.70 -12.29 7.18
CA GLN A 50 -10.33 -11.38 8.28
C GLN A 50 -11.28 -10.17 8.35
N MET A 51 -11.68 -9.62 7.21
CA MET A 51 -12.64 -8.50 7.18
C MET A 51 -14.00 -8.91 7.75
N LYS A 52 -14.48 -10.11 7.41
CA LYS A 52 -15.72 -10.66 7.94
C LYS A 52 -15.65 -10.92 9.45
N GLU A 53 -14.54 -11.47 9.93
CA GLU A 53 -14.30 -11.70 11.36
C GLU A 53 -14.31 -10.37 12.14
N LEU A 54 -13.61 -9.35 11.62
CA LEU A 54 -13.58 -8.02 12.23
C LEU A 54 -14.97 -7.39 12.29
N HIS A 55 -15.77 -7.49 11.22
CA HIS A 55 -17.16 -7.00 11.23
C HIS A 55 -18.03 -7.73 12.26
N ALA A 56 -17.89 -9.06 12.40
CA ALA A 56 -18.61 -9.83 13.42
C ALA A 56 -18.21 -9.36 14.83
N LYS A 57 -16.91 -9.15 15.07
CA LYS A 57 -16.42 -8.67 16.37
C LYS A 57 -16.91 -7.28 16.71
N ILE A 58 -16.97 -6.37 15.74
CA ILE A 58 -17.56 -5.04 15.91
C ILE A 58 -19.02 -5.15 16.35
N GLY A 59 -19.81 -6.03 15.71
CA GLY A 59 -21.20 -6.28 16.09
C GLY A 59 -21.36 -6.80 17.52
N GLU A 60 -20.56 -7.80 17.89
CA GLU A 60 -20.54 -8.36 19.25
C GLU A 60 -20.21 -7.28 20.30
N LEU A 61 -19.16 -6.48 20.06
CA LEU A 61 -18.74 -5.40 20.95
C LEU A 61 -19.78 -4.29 21.03
N ALA A 62 -20.44 -3.95 19.93
CA ALA A 62 -21.51 -2.95 19.93
C ALA A 62 -22.69 -3.38 20.82
N VAL A 63 -23.11 -4.65 20.72
CA VAL A 63 -24.17 -5.21 21.58
C VAL A 63 -23.74 -5.26 23.03
N ALA A 64 -22.52 -5.73 23.32
CA ALA A 64 -21.99 -5.78 24.69
C ALA A 64 -21.90 -4.37 25.31
N ASN A 65 -21.41 -3.39 24.55
CA ASN A 65 -21.32 -2.00 25.01
C ASN A 65 -22.69 -1.35 25.21
N ASP A 66 -23.68 -1.59 24.34
CA ASP A 66 -25.05 -1.10 24.54
C ASP A 66 -25.66 -1.70 25.81
N PHE A 67 -25.50 -3.02 25.99
CA PHE A 67 -25.97 -3.71 27.17
C PHE A 67 -25.35 -3.14 28.46
N LEU A 68 -24.02 -3.02 28.51
CA LEU A 68 -23.31 -2.43 29.65
C LEU A 68 -23.75 -0.99 29.89
N SER A 69 -23.84 -0.17 28.85
CA SER A 69 -24.29 1.23 28.96
C SER A 69 -25.70 1.31 29.56
N ARG A 70 -26.62 0.45 29.14
CA ARG A 70 -27.99 0.39 29.68
C ARG A 70 -28.03 -0.07 31.14
N LYS A 71 -27.17 -1.01 31.52
CA LYS A 71 -27.10 -1.53 32.91
C LYS A 71 -26.35 -0.61 33.87
N LEU A 72 -25.42 0.19 33.36
CA LEU A 72 -24.66 1.16 34.15
C LEU A 72 -25.40 2.50 34.30
N LYS A 73 -26.34 2.85 33.42
CA LYS A 73 -27.22 4.03 33.57
C LYS A 73 -27.89 4.18 34.96
N PRO A 74 -28.44 3.13 35.61
CA PRO A 74 -28.97 3.25 36.97
C PRO A 74 -27.91 3.41 38.08
N TRP A 75 -26.61 3.29 37.75
CA TRP A 75 -25.49 3.42 38.70
C TRP A 75 -24.57 4.62 38.41
N GLY A 76 -24.72 5.25 37.25
CA GLY A 76 -24.01 6.46 36.86
C GLY A 76 -24.97 7.63 36.77
N VAL A 77 -24.92 8.50 37.79
CA VAL A 77 -25.43 9.88 37.91
C VAL A 77 -26.23 10.05 39.23
N LYS A 78 -25.66 10.87 40.12
CA LYS A 78 -26.36 11.61 41.18
C LYS A 78 -26.99 12.85 40.56
#